data_AF-A0A5C8GG71-F1
#
_entry.id   AF-A0A5C8GG71-F1
#
_cell.length_a   1.000
_cell.length_b   1.000
_cell.length_c   1.000
_cell.angle_alpha   90.00
_cell.angle_beta   90.00
_cell.angle_gamma   90.00
#
_symmetry.space_group_name_H-M   'P 1'
#
loop_
_entity.id
_entity.type
_entity.pdbx_description
1 polymer ?
#
loop_
_entity_poly.entity_id
_entity_poly.type
_entity_poly.pdbx_seq_one_letter_code
_entity_poly.pdbx_strand_id
1 'polypeptide(L)'
;MNSLQGYEQFITFVEKWERKYPALRKYKTERNSAYFTYMDFPAQVQRCIYTTNWIERLNRKYRRTIQMRTSMPSEKSVIFLLAAVAMEETKTTYERRIYQFKNWKEKNKIK
;
A
#
# COMPACT_ATOMS: atom_id res chain seq x y z
N MET A 1 -14.54 7.21 11.52
CA MET A 1 -15.35 6.62 10.44
C MET A 1 -15.07 5.14 10.45
N ASN A 2 -16.11 4.32 10.57
CA ASN A 2 -15.97 2.86 10.54
C ASN A 2 -15.95 2.36 9.08
N SER A 3 -15.56 1.10 8.88
CA SER A 3 -15.51 0.47 7.56
C SER A 3 -16.83 0.53 6.80
N LEU A 4 -17.96 0.28 7.47
CA LEU A 4 -19.30 0.30 6.85
C LEU A 4 -19.67 1.69 6.30
N GLN A 5 -19.51 2.75 7.11
CA GLN A 5 -19.76 4.13 6.67
C GLN A 5 -18.85 4.52 5.50
N GLY A 6 -17.60 4.04 5.51
CA GLY A 6 -16.67 4.22 4.40
C GLY A 6 -17.18 3.63 3.10
N TYR A 7 -17.68 2.40 3.16
CA TYR A 7 -18.25 1.72 2.01
C TYR A 7 -19.51 2.42 1.49
N GLU A 8 -20.43 2.81 2.36
CA GLU A 8 -21.67 3.52 1.99
C GLU A 8 -21.37 4.84 1.26
N GLN A 9 -20.46 5.67 1.80
CA GLN A 9 -20.03 6.91 1.15
C GLN A 9 -19.40 6.65 -0.22
N PHE A 10 -18.63 5.57 -0.34
CA PHE A 10 -18.03 5.20 -1.62
C PHE A 10 -19.07 4.75 -2.64
N ILE A 11 -20.14 4.07 -2.23
CA ILE A 11 -21.25 3.71 -3.12
C ILE A 11 -21.95 4.98 -3.64
N THR A 12 -22.23 5.96 -2.78
CA THR A 12 -22.79 7.26 -3.21
C THR A 12 -21.87 7.96 -4.22
N PHE A 13 -20.55 7.90 -4.01
CA PHE A 13 -19.58 8.39 -4.98
C PHE A 13 -19.66 7.65 -6.31
N VAL A 14 -19.72 6.31 -6.29
CA VAL A 14 -19.82 5.49 -7.51
C VAL A 14 -21.10 5.83 -8.27
N GLU A 15 -22.24 5.93 -7.60
CA GLU A 15 -23.53 6.29 -8.22
C GLU A 15 -23.48 7.65 -8.93
N LYS A 16 -22.83 8.63 -8.32
CA LYS A 16 -22.67 9.96 -8.92
C LYS A 16 -21.85 9.92 -10.22
N TRP A 17 -20.85 9.03 -10.30
CA TRP A 17 -19.84 9.06 -11.36
C TRP A 17 -19.94 7.92 -12.37
N GLU A 18 -20.72 6.87 -12.10
CA GLU A 18 -20.79 5.69 -12.95
C GLU A 18 -21.32 5.98 -14.36
N ARG A 19 -22.13 7.04 -14.52
CA ARG A 19 -22.60 7.47 -15.85
C ARG A 19 -21.43 7.95 -16.72
N LYS A 20 -20.47 8.66 -16.14
CA LYS A 20 -19.28 9.17 -16.84
C LYS A 20 -18.19 8.10 -16.93
N TYR A 21 -18.08 7.25 -15.92
CA TYR A 21 -17.06 6.22 -15.81
C TYR A 21 -17.71 4.85 -15.53
N PRO A 22 -18.17 4.13 -16.58
CA PRO A 22 -18.87 2.85 -16.42
C PRO A 22 -18.06 1.78 -15.68
N ALA A 23 -16.73 1.84 -15.75
CA ALA A 23 -15.83 0.95 -15.03
C ALA A 23 -15.98 1.02 -13.50
N LEU A 24 -16.58 2.08 -12.96
CA LEU A 24 -16.82 2.20 -11.53
C LEU A 24 -17.93 1.26 -11.03
N ARG A 25 -18.85 0.81 -11.90
CA ARG A 25 -19.97 -0.07 -11.53
C ARG A 25 -19.52 -1.36 -10.85
N LYS A 26 -18.36 -1.91 -11.26
CA LYS A 26 -17.77 -3.13 -10.67
C LYS A 26 -17.47 -3.00 -9.18
N TYR A 27 -17.34 -1.77 -8.68
CA TYR A 27 -17.02 -1.53 -7.28
C TYR A 27 -18.23 -1.65 -6.35
N LYS A 28 -19.46 -1.72 -6.89
CA LYS A 28 -20.69 -1.97 -6.11
C LYS A 28 -20.84 -3.40 -5.62
N THR A 29 -20.01 -4.34 -6.08
CA THR A 29 -20.05 -5.73 -5.63
C THR A 29 -19.75 -5.81 -4.12
N GLU A 30 -20.56 -6.58 -3.39
CA GLU A 30 -20.45 -6.73 -1.92
C GLU A 30 -19.05 -7.11 -1.44
N ARG A 31 -18.31 -7.92 -2.21
CA ARG A 31 -16.92 -8.29 -1.93
C ARG A 31 -16.01 -7.08 -1.70
N ASN A 32 -16.28 -5.95 -2.36
CA ASN A 32 -15.46 -4.74 -2.26
C ASN A 32 -15.62 -4.01 -0.93
N SER A 33 -16.65 -4.32 -0.14
CA SER A 33 -16.76 -3.84 1.25
C SER A 33 -15.53 -4.23 2.09
N ALA A 34 -14.92 -5.37 1.78
CA ALA A 34 -13.71 -5.84 2.45
C ALA A 34 -12.52 -4.87 2.29
N TYR A 35 -12.48 -4.03 1.24
CA TYR A 35 -11.44 -3.03 1.08
C TYR A 35 -11.49 -1.93 2.14
N PHE A 36 -12.61 -1.74 2.82
CA PHE A 36 -12.77 -0.69 3.84
C PHE A 36 -12.41 -1.17 5.25
N THR A 37 -12.10 -2.45 5.44
CA THR A 37 -11.67 -3.03 6.73
C THR A 37 -10.48 -2.29 7.35
N TYR A 38 -9.62 -1.66 6.53
CA TYR A 38 -8.50 -0.87 7.06
C TYR A 38 -8.95 0.33 7.91
N MET A 39 -10.18 0.85 7.71
CA MET A 39 -10.70 1.99 8.45
C MET A 39 -11.02 1.66 9.92
N ASP A 40 -11.09 0.38 10.27
CA ASP A 40 -11.32 -0.05 11.65
C ASP A 40 -10.02 -0.08 12.47
N PHE A 41 -8.85 0.04 11.83
CA PHE A 41 -7.57 0.16 12.52
C PHE A 41 -7.37 1.56 13.13
N PRO A 42 -6.48 1.71 14.12
CA PRO A 42 -6.10 3.03 14.63
C PRO A 42 -5.55 3.94 13.52
N ALA A 43 -5.82 5.24 13.61
CA ALA A 43 -5.43 6.22 12.58
C ALA A 43 -3.92 6.19 12.24
N GLN A 44 -3.04 5.83 13.18
CA GLN A 44 -1.60 5.68 12.89
C GLN A 44 -1.33 4.53 11.91
N VAL A 45 -2.07 3.43 12.02
CA VAL A 45 -1.95 2.25 11.16
C VAL A 45 -2.64 2.48 9.82
N GLN A 46 -3.81 3.13 9.82
CA GLN A 46 -4.51 3.50 8.60
C GLN A 46 -3.60 4.25 7.62
N ARG A 47 -2.82 5.22 8.13
CA ARG A 47 -1.86 6.00 7.35
C ARG A 47 -0.81 5.13 6.67
N CYS A 48 -0.36 4.07 7.31
CA CYS A 48 0.59 3.14 6.69
C CYS A 48 -0.07 2.31 5.58
N ILE A 49 -1.35 1.96 5.74
CA ILE A 49 -2.10 1.12 4.79
C ILE A 49 -2.51 1.92 3.54
N TYR A 50 -3.09 3.11 3.70
CA TYR A 50 -3.63 3.85 2.55
C TYR A 50 -2.55 4.54 1.70
N THR A 51 -1.32 4.70 2.19
CA THR A 51 -0.24 5.31 1.40
C THR A 51 0.49 4.30 0.54
N THR A 52 0.67 4.60 -0.75
CA THR A 52 1.46 3.79 -1.68
C THR A 52 2.94 4.16 -1.69
N ASN A 53 3.36 5.19 -0.94
CA ASN A 53 4.72 5.71 -0.93
C ASN A 53 5.82 4.64 -0.74
N TRP A 54 5.56 3.64 0.11
CA TRP A 54 6.53 2.59 0.43
C TRP A 54 6.73 1.64 -0.75
N ILE A 55 5.64 1.14 -1.32
CA ILE A 55 5.68 0.23 -2.47
C ILE A 55 6.12 0.97 -3.74
N GLU A 56 5.71 2.21 -3.94
CA GLU A 56 6.14 3.04 -5.08
C GLU A 56 7.64 3.37 -5.02
N ARG A 57 8.17 3.66 -3.82
CA ARG A 57 9.61 3.88 -3.63
C ARG A 57 10.41 2.63 -4.01
N LEU A 58 9.98 1.46 -3.54
CA LEU A 58 10.64 0.19 -3.87
C LEU A 58 10.55 -0.11 -5.37
N ASN A 59 9.35 -0.01 -5.95
CA ASN A 59 9.13 -0.23 -7.39
C ASN A 59 9.94 0.74 -8.26
N ARG A 60 10.11 2.00 -7.83
CA ARG A 60 10.98 2.97 -8.51
C ARG A 60 12.43 2.52 -8.53
N LYS A 61 12.94 1.98 -7.41
CA LYS A 61 14.30 1.44 -7.34
C LYS A 61 14.47 0.20 -8.21
N TYR A 62 13.55 -0.75 -8.13
CA TYR A 62 13.54 -1.91 -9.02
C TYR A 62 13.53 -1.53 -10.50
N ARG A 63 12.64 -0.61 -10.89
CA ARG A 63 12.56 -0.13 -12.28
C ARG A 63 13.87 0.51 -12.72
N ARG A 64 14.48 1.37 -11.89
CA ARG A 64 15.78 1.99 -12.19
C ARG A 64 16.88 0.93 -12.38
N THR A 65 16.97 -0.04 -11.48
CA THR A 65 18.00 -1.08 -11.53
C THR A 65 17.86 -1.98 -12.76
N ILE A 66 16.64 -2.35 -13.15
CA ILE A 66 16.38 -3.14 -14.36
C ILE A 66 16.65 -2.32 -15.63
N GLN A 67 16.18 -1.06 -15.69
CA GLN A 67 16.33 -0.21 -16.88
C GLN A 67 17.80 0.03 -17.27
N MET A 68 18.71 0.08 -16.30
CA MET A 68 20.15 0.22 -16.57
C MET A 68 20.79 -1.03 -17.22
N ARG A 69 20.12 -2.17 -17.19
CA ARG A 69 20.68 -3.48 -17.56
C ARG A 69 19.88 -4.11 -18.70
N THR A 70 19.56 -3.34 -19.74
CA THR A 70 18.79 -3.63 -20.98
C THR A 70 18.40 -5.10 -21.25
N SER A 71 19.34 -6.05 -21.17
CA SER A 71 19.06 -7.49 -21.20
C SER A 71 19.66 -8.23 -20.00
N MET A 72 18.96 -9.27 -19.54
CA MET A 72 19.39 -10.11 -18.43
C MET A 72 19.64 -11.54 -18.92
N PRO A 73 20.66 -12.24 -18.40
CA PRO A 73 21.05 -13.56 -18.90
C PRO A 73 20.07 -14.69 -18.54
N SER A 74 19.27 -14.55 -17.48
CA SER A 74 18.23 -15.53 -17.10
C SER A 74 17.23 -14.94 -16.10
N GLU A 75 16.08 -15.59 -15.92
CA GLU A 75 15.09 -15.21 -14.89
C GLU A 75 15.69 -15.23 -13.47
N LYS A 76 16.53 -16.23 -13.17
CA LYS A 76 17.22 -16.33 -11.88
C LYS A 76 18.10 -15.11 -11.60
N SER A 77 18.75 -14.57 -12.63
CA SER A 77 19.59 -13.37 -12.48
C SER A 77 18.75 -12.12 -12.14
N VAL A 78 17.52 -12.03 -12.65
CA VAL A 78 16.58 -10.95 -12.32
C VAL A 78 16.15 -11.06 -10.86
N ILE A 79 15.75 -12.24 -10.42
CA ILE A 79 15.32 -12.48 -9.03
C ILE A 79 16.47 -12.16 -8.07
N PHE A 80 17.69 -12.61 -8.37
CA PHE A 80 18.87 -12.33 -7.55
C PHE A 80 19.13 -10.82 -7.43
N LEU A 81 19.06 -10.09 -8.54
CA LEU A 81 19.27 -8.64 -8.55
C LEU A 81 18.18 -7.89 -7.77
N LEU A 82 16.91 -8.25 -7.96
CA LEU A 82 15.81 -7.64 -7.22
C LEU A 82 15.90 -7.94 -5.73
N ALA A 83 16.30 -9.16 -5.36
CA ALA A 83 16.58 -9.54 -3.98
C ALA A 83 17.72 -8.71 -3.39
N ALA A 84 18.80 -8.49 -4.13
CA ALA A 84 19.91 -7.64 -3.69
C ALA A 84 19.45 -6.19 -3.41
N VAL A 85 18.65 -5.60 -4.30
CA VAL A 85 18.05 -4.27 -4.08
C VAL A 85 17.14 -4.27 -2.85
N ALA A 86 16.31 -5.31 -2.69
CA ALA A 86 15.43 -5.43 -1.51
C ALA A 86 16.24 -5.46 -0.21
N MET A 87 17.32 -6.27 -0.17
CA MET A 87 18.20 -6.38 0.99
C MET A 87 18.91 -5.06 1.31
N GLU A 88 19.36 -4.32 0.30
CA GLU A 88 19.95 -2.99 0.47
C GLU A 88 18.94 -2.01 1.06
N GLU A 89 17.70 -1.99 0.55
CA GLU A 89 16.64 -1.13 1.09
C GLU A 89 16.30 -1.45 2.53
N THR A 90 16.24 -2.73 2.89
CA THR A 90 16.00 -3.17 4.26
C THR A 90 17.08 -2.68 5.20
N LYS A 91 18.35 -2.78 4.79
CA LYS A 91 19.50 -2.33 5.59
C LYS A 91 19.66 -0.82 5.68
N THR A 92 19.07 -0.05 4.76
CA THR A 92 19.32 1.41 4.68
C THR A 92 18.07 2.24 4.95
N THR A 93 17.04 2.07 4.13
CA THR A 93 15.84 2.91 4.15
C THR A 93 14.87 2.43 5.22
N TYR A 94 14.63 1.13 5.27
CA TYR A 94 13.61 0.52 6.13
C TYR A 94 14.11 0.14 7.53
N GLU A 95 15.40 0.24 7.79
CA GLU A 95 15.96 0.12 9.16
C GLU A 95 15.44 1.23 10.08
N ARG A 96 15.13 2.41 9.50
CA ARG A 96 14.65 3.56 10.27
C ARG A 96 13.29 3.29 10.91
N ARG A 97 13.17 3.61 12.19
CA ARG A 97 11.91 3.50 12.92
C ARG A 97 10.83 4.38 12.29
N ILE A 98 9.67 3.77 12.04
CA ILE A 98 8.49 4.48 11.55
C ILE A 98 8.07 5.53 12.57
N TYR A 99 8.11 6.81 12.18
CA TYR A 99 7.80 7.94 13.05
C TYR A 99 6.39 7.84 13.66
N GLN A 100 5.43 7.37 12.87
CA GLN A 100 4.03 7.17 13.30
C GLN A 100 3.92 6.18 14.47
N PHE A 101 4.89 5.28 14.65
CA PHE A 101 4.94 4.29 15.72
C PHE A 101 5.98 4.61 16.82
N LYS A 102 6.49 5.85 16.89
CA LYS A 102 7.47 6.27 17.90
C LYS A 102 6.98 6.06 19.34
N ASN A 103 5.70 6.32 19.61
CA ASN A 103 5.10 6.21 20.95
C ASN A 103 4.08 5.05 21.07
N TRP A 104 4.13 4.08 20.14
CA TRP A 104 3.16 2.98 20.09
C TRP A 104 3.17 2.12 21.36
N LYS A 105 4.36 1.83 21.90
CA LYS A 105 4.52 1.01 23.11
C LYS A 105 3.97 1.70 24.36
N GLU A 106 4.06 3.02 24.45
CA GLU A 106 3.56 3.79 25.61
C GLU A 106 2.03 3.81 25.62
N LYS A 107 1.40 3.98 24.46
CA LYS A 107 -0.07 4.00 24.33
C LYS A 107 -0.72 2.64 24.62
N ASN A 108 -0.05 1.54 24.30
CA ASN A 108 -0.57 0.19 24.52
C ASN A 108 -0.19 -0.42 25.88
N LYS A 109 0.58 0.28 26.71
CA LYS A 109 0.85 -0.10 28.10
C LYS A 109 -0.25 0.36 29.08
N ILE A 110 -1.15 1.22 28.65
CA ILE A 110 -2.24 1.80 29.46
C ILE A 110 -3.57 1.03 29.20
N LYS A 111 -3.48 -0.23 28.78
CA LYS A 111 -4.62 -1.14 28.64
C LYS A 111 -4.32 -2.43 29.39
#